data_AF-I7B782-F1
#
_entry.id   AF-I7B782-F1
#
_cell.length_a   1.000
_cell.length_b   1.000
_cell.length_c   1.000
_cell.angle_alpha   90.00
_cell.angle_beta   90.00
_cell.angle_gamma   90.00
#
_symmetry.space_group_name_H-M   'P 1'
#
loop_
_entity.id
_entity.type
_entity.pdbx_description
1 polymer ?
#
loop_
_entity_poly.entity_id
_entity_poly.type
_entity_poly.pdbx_seq_one_letter_code
_entity_poly.pdbx_strand_id
1 'polypeptide(L)' 'MTAPMVTTLIEEQVSELPEALAMPADRVLMLFKGPTFAAAVNEAALASIENPAAWKCRACICGEWTVGYEVRA' A
#
# COMPACT_ATOMS: atom_id res chain seq x y z
N MET A 1 -29.56 2.89 -26.79
CA MET A 1 -28.72 3.96 -26.21
C MET A 1 -27.75 3.29 -25.25
N THR A 2 -26.49 3.18 -25.62
CA THR A 2 -25.43 2.68 -24.73
C THR A 2 -24.92 3.86 -23.91
N ALA A 3 -24.84 3.70 -22.58
CA ALA A 3 -24.32 4.75 -21.71
C ALA A 3 -22.83 5.01 -22.04
N PRO A 4 -22.36 6.27 -21.98
CA PRO A 4 -20.94 6.58 -22.13
C PRO A 4 -20.16 5.93 -20.99
N MET A 5 -19.03 5.31 -21.30
CA MET A 5 -18.07 4.87 -20.28
C MET A 5 -17.50 6.12 -19.62
N VAL A 6 -17.73 6.28 -18.32
CA VAL A 6 -17.12 7.35 -17.53
C VAL A 6 -15.85 6.78 -16.93
N THR A 7 -14.70 7.25 -17.42
CA THR A 7 -13.41 6.93 -16.80
C THR A 7 -13.33 7.60 -15.44
N THR A 8 -12.93 6.84 -14.43
CA THR A 8 -12.67 7.39 -13.11
C THR A 8 -11.29 8.05 -13.10
N LEU A 9 -11.09 9.03 -12.20
CA LEU A 9 -9.77 9.64 -11.97
C LEU A 9 -8.70 8.58 -11.68
N ILE A 10 -9.08 7.46 -11.04
CA ILE A 10 -8.17 6.35 -10.76
C ILE A 10 -7.72 5.66 -12.04
N GLU A 11 -8.64 5.40 -12.97
CA GLU A 11 -8.31 4.76 -14.25
C GLU A 11 -7.40 5.64 -15.12
N GLU A 12 -7.64 6.95 -15.14
CA GLU A 12 -6.79 7.92 -15.81
C GLU A 12 -5.38 7.92 -15.21
N GLN A 13 -5.27 8.00 -13.88
CA GLN A 13 -3.99 7.96 -13.17
C GLN A 13 -3.22 6.64 -13.37
N VAL A 14 -3.92 5.50 -13.41
CA VAL A 14 -3.31 4.20 -13.69
C VAL A 14 -2.76 4.16 -15.11
N SER A 15 -3.48 4.73 -16.10
CA SER A 15 -3.03 4.76 -17.49
C SER A 15 -1.79 5.64 -17.71
N GLU A 16 -1.61 6.66 -16.88
CA GLU A 16 -0.47 7.57 -16.92
C GLU A 16 0.72 7.10 -16.08
N LEU A 17 0.54 6.08 -15.22
CA LEU A 17 1.58 5.58 -14.35
C LEU A 17 2.64 4.81 -15.19
N PRO A 18 3.91 5.25 -15.19
CA PRO A 18 4.96 4.49 -15.85
C PRO A 18 5.07 3.07 -15.27
N GLU A 19 5.20 2.05 -16.13
CA GLU A 19 5.34 0.65 -15.68
C GLU A 19 6.50 0.46 -14.68
N ALA A 20 7.58 1.24 -14.82
CA ALA A 20 8.71 1.20 -13.88
C ALA A 20 8.35 1.66 -12.45
N LEU A 21 7.24 2.38 -12.27
CA LEU A 21 6.70 2.80 -10.99
C LEU A 21 5.53 1.91 -10.53
N ALA A 22 5.06 0.98 -11.38
CA ALA A 22 4.04 0.02 -11.01
C ALA A 22 4.63 -1.04 -10.06
N MET A 23 3.81 -1.46 -9.09
CA MET A 23 4.17 -2.61 -8.26
C MET A 23 4.23 -3.87 -9.13
N PRO A 24 5.23 -4.76 -8.95
CA PRO A 24 5.29 -6.01 -9.68
C PRO A 24 4.01 -6.84 -9.52
N ALA A 25 3.54 -7.49 -10.59
CA ALA A 25 2.27 -8.22 -10.59
C ALA A 25 2.23 -9.43 -9.63
N ASP A 26 3.39 -9.97 -9.21
CA ASP A 26 3.53 -11.05 -8.23
C ASP A 26 3.58 -10.55 -6.79
N ARG A 27 3.42 -9.23 -6.56
CA ARG A 27 3.55 -8.60 -5.25
C ARG A 27 2.26 -7.93 -4.81
N VAL A 28 2.08 -7.89 -3.50
CA VAL A 28 1.02 -7.15 -2.82
C VAL A 28 1.66 -6.24 -1.79
N LEU A 29 1.14 -5.03 -1.67
CA LEU A 29 1.51 -4.11 -0.59
C LEU A 29 0.55 -4.29 0.58
N MET A 30 1.02 -4.90 1.67
CA MET A 30 0.28 -4.99 2.92
C MET A 30 0.56 -3.75 3.77
N LEU A 31 -0.50 -3.10 4.26
CA LEU A 31 -0.41 -1.86 5.02
C LEU A 31 -0.94 -2.08 6.45
N PHE A 32 -0.14 -1.70 7.44
CA PHE A 32 -0.50 -1.76 8.86
C PHE A 32 -0.47 -0.36 9.46
N LYS A 33 -1.39 -0.08 10.37
CA LYS A 33 -1.61 1.25 10.94
C LYS A 33 -1.45 1.26 12.44
N GLY A 34 -1.12 2.42 12.99
CA GLY A 34 -1.09 2.63 14.43
C GLY A 34 -0.92 4.09 14.83
N PRO A 35 -1.23 4.44 16.09
CA PRO A 35 -1.09 5.81 16.61
C PRO A 35 0.37 6.27 16.69
N THR A 36 1.32 5.33 16.71
CA THR A 36 2.75 5.58 16.63
C THR A 36 3.38 4.64 15.60
N PHE A 37 4.56 4.99 15.10
CA PHE A 37 5.31 4.11 14.20
C PHE A 37 5.53 2.72 14.81
N ALA A 38 5.90 2.66 16.09
CA ALA A 38 6.10 1.39 16.81
C ALA A 38 4.82 0.57 16.91
N ALA A 39 3.67 1.21 17.14
CA ALA A 39 2.37 0.53 17.15
C ALA A 39 2.03 -0.04 15.76
N ALA A 40 2.26 0.71 14.68
CA ALA A 40 2.02 0.23 13.32
C ALA A 40 2.93 -0.97 12.96
N VAL A 41 4.19 -0.96 13.41
CA VAL A 41 5.11 -2.10 13.25
C VAL A 41 4.67 -3.30 14.11
N ASN A 42 4.16 -3.06 15.32
CA ASN A 42 3.62 -4.11 16.17
C ASN A 42 2.41 -4.80 15.53
N GLU A 43 1.50 -4.06 14.90
CA GLU A 43 0.38 -4.65 14.14
C GLU A 43 0.86 -5.56 13.00
N ALA A 44 1.94 -5.17 12.31
CA ALA A 44 2.56 -6.03 11.30
C ALA A 44 3.13 -7.33 11.91
N ALA A 45 3.73 -7.25 13.10
CA ALA A 45 4.23 -8.41 13.83
C ALA A 45 3.08 -9.36 14.25
N LEU A 46 1.97 -8.80 14.74
CA LEU A 46 0.76 -9.57 15.09
C LEU A 46 0.15 -10.25 13.86
N ALA A 47 0.27 -9.62 12.69
CA ALA A 47 -0.13 -10.20 11.41
C ALA A 47 0.88 -11.20 10.82
N SER A 48 1.84 -11.68 11.62
CA SER A 48 2.83 -12.69 11.23
C SER A 48 3.78 -12.28 10.11
N ILE A 49 4.05 -10.98 9.95
CA ILE A 49 5.21 -10.55 9.15
C ILE A 49 6.47 -11.07 9.83
N GLU A 50 7.21 -11.94 9.13
CA GLU A 50 8.38 -12.66 9.66
C GLU A 50 9.46 -11.71 10.19
N ASN A 51 9.69 -10.58 9.49
CA ASN A 51 10.61 -9.53 9.93
C ASN A 51 9.90 -8.16 9.93
N PRO A 52 9.32 -7.74 11.07
CA PRO A 52 8.65 -6.44 11.18
C PRO A 52 9.57 -5.23 11.00
N ALA A 53 10.89 -5.40 11.07
CA ALA A 53 11.83 -4.31 10.81
C ALA A 53 12.07 -4.08 9.30
N ALA A 54 11.70 -5.04 8.44
CA ALA A 54 11.94 -5.00 6.99
C ALA A 54 10.78 -4.34 6.21
N TRP A 55 10.27 -3.22 6.70
CA TRP A 55 9.25 -2.44 6.01
C TRP A 55 9.82 -1.79 4.73
N LYS A 56 8.98 -1.65 3.70
CA LYS A 56 9.33 -1.03 2.41
C LYS A 56 9.11 0.48 2.43
N CYS A 57 7.96 0.90 2.93
CA CYS A 57 7.56 2.30 2.94
C CYS A 57 6.78 2.62 4.23
N ARG A 58 6.70 3.91 4.55
CA ARG A 58 5.93 4.41 5.69
C ARG A 58 5.38 5.80 5.41
N ALA A 59 4.25 6.12 6.01
CA ALA A 59 3.65 7.44 5.97
C ALA A 59 3.05 7.79 7.34
N CYS A 60 3.02 9.07 7.68
CA CYS A 60 2.25 9.58 8.81
C CYS A 60 1.29 10.62 8.26
N ILE A 61 0.00 10.30 8.23
CA ILE A 61 -1.03 11.15 7.65
C ILE A 61 -2.07 11.39 8.73
N CYS A 62 -2.38 12.66 9.00
CA CYS A 62 -3.37 13.06 10.01
C CYS A 62 -3.12 12.49 11.42
N GLY A 63 -1.86 12.26 11.79
CA GLY A 63 -1.49 11.71 13.09
C GLY A 63 -1.54 10.19 13.21
N GLU A 64 -1.89 9.48 12.13
CA GLU A 64 -1.87 8.02 12.07
C GLU A 64 -0.65 7.55 11.27
N TRP A 65 0.15 6.65 11.86
CA TRP A 65 1.27 6.02 11.18
C TRP A 65 0.80 4.81 10.39
N THR A 66 1.30 4.68 9.16
CA THR A 66 1.11 3.52 8.30
C THR A 66 2.48 2.98 7.87
N VAL A 67 2.67 1.66 7.94
CA VAL A 67 3.86 0.95 7.44
C VAL A 67 3.45 -0.06 6.38
N GLY A 68 4.21 -0.14 5.30
CA GLY A 68 3.93 -1.00 4.15
C GLY A 68 5.00 -2.06 3.93
N TYR A 69 4.56 -3.27 3.58
CA TYR A 69 5.41 -4.43 3.25
C TYR A 69 5.04 -4.97 1.88
N GLU A 70 6.04 -5.19 1.03
CA GLU A 70 5.87 -5.88 -0.26
C GLU A 70 5.98 -7.39 -0.03
N VAL A 71 4.85 -8.08 -0.05
CA VAL A 71 4.76 -9.54 0.09
C VAL A 71 4.53 -10.18 -1.27
N ARG A 72 4.89 -11.45 -1.44
CA ARG A 72 4.47 -12.23 -2.61
C ARG A 72 3.01 -12.65 -2.41
N ALA A 73 2.21 -12.53 -3.47
CA ALA A 73 0.81 -12.95 -3.50
C ALA A 73 0.66 -14.47 -3.37
#